data_AF-A0A5K1JWE3-F1
#
_entry.id   AF-A0A5K1JWE3-F1
#
_cell.length_a   1.000
_cell.length_b   1.000
_cell.length_c   1.000
_cell.angle_alpha   90.00
_cell.angle_beta   90.00
_cell.angle_gamma   90.00
#
_symmetry.space_group_name_H-M   'P 1'
#
loop_
_entity.id
_entity.type
_entity.pdbx_description
1 polymer ?
#
loop_
_entity_poly.entity_id
_entity_poly.type
_entity_poly.pdbx_seq_one_letter_code
_entity_poly.pdbx_strand_id
1 'polypeptide(L)'
;MSVNIVLPTLPNWFQQHINTLYGAKTTQEFDDAFDAFIAKEVTIKVNGKSISRDAYKKMVQGEITDDVGAQVTFNGVVSVPSEDKDLRAIGTGTVGAFFDAEVFGRFFIFGARQSSTVSSSMNVVVIQDPTLHHHQVGRGGAFDARRVTNLNQVFTDQPDKIVPPVPLPPINSSTTTP
;
A
#
# COMPACT_ATOMS: atom_id res chain seq x y z
N MET A 1 -31.11 14.37 7.79
CA MET A 1 -29.76 14.52 8.34
C MET A 1 -28.77 14.37 7.21
N SER A 2 -28.13 15.46 6.76
CA SER A 2 -27.01 15.36 5.82
C SER A 2 -25.83 14.77 6.57
N VAL A 3 -25.38 13.60 6.14
CA VAL A 3 -24.12 13.04 6.64
C VAL A 3 -23.04 13.99 6.13
N ASN A 4 -22.44 14.79 7.02
CA ASN A 4 -21.20 15.47 6.69
C ASN A 4 -20.17 14.36 6.49
N ILE A 5 -19.93 13.96 5.24
CA ILE A 5 -18.89 13.01 4.90
C ILE A 5 -17.57 13.77 5.06
N VAL A 6 -16.95 13.61 6.23
CA VAL A 6 -15.66 14.20 6.54
C VAL A 6 -14.60 13.43 5.76
N LEU A 7 -13.90 14.11 4.85
CA LEU A 7 -12.77 13.51 4.14
C LEU A 7 -11.70 13.10 5.17
N PRO A 8 -11.06 11.92 5.00
CA PRO A 8 -9.99 11.51 5.89
C PRO A 8 -8.85 12.52 5.83
N THR A 9 -8.21 12.73 6.98
CA THR A 9 -6.99 13.54 7.08
C THR A 9 -5.94 13.00 6.09
N LEU A 10 -5.06 13.87 5.61
CA LEU A 10 -3.99 13.50 4.67
C LEU A 10 -3.20 12.23 5.08
N PRO A 11 -2.73 12.04 6.33
CA PRO A 11 -2.03 10.81 6.71
C PRO A 11 -2.94 9.58 6.69
N ASN A 12 -4.20 9.69 7.13
CA ASN A 12 -5.15 8.57 7.12
C ASN A 12 -5.51 8.17 5.68
N TRP A 13 -5.71 9.16 4.82
CA TRP A 13 -5.93 8.95 3.38
C TRP A 13 -4.76 8.19 2.76
N PHE A 14 -3.54 8.65 3.01
CA PHE A 14 -2.34 8.00 2.49
C PHE A 14 -2.22 6.54 2.95
N GLN A 15 -2.41 6.29 4.26
CA GLN A 15 -2.36 4.94 4.82
C GLN A 15 -3.43 4.03 4.23
N GLN A 16 -4.66 4.53 4.07
CA GLN A 16 -5.75 3.78 3.45
C GLN A 16 -5.40 3.39 2.01
N HIS A 17 -4.90 4.33 1.21
CA HIS A 17 -4.53 4.05 -0.18
C HIS A 17 -3.38 3.04 -0.31
N ILE A 18 -2.36 3.14 0.54
CA ILE A 18 -1.27 2.15 0.57
C ILE A 18 -1.81 0.77 0.98
N ASN A 19 -2.63 0.69 2.03
CA ASN A 19 -3.24 -0.58 2.44
C ASN A 19 -4.11 -1.20 1.34
N THR A 20 -4.91 -0.38 0.65
CA THR A 20 -5.73 -0.85 -0.47
C THR A 20 -4.88 -1.30 -1.66
N LEU A 21 -3.80 -0.58 -1.97
CA LEU A 21 -2.89 -0.93 -3.06
C LEU A 21 -2.18 -2.26 -2.80
N TYR A 22 -1.57 -2.42 -1.62
CA TYR A 22 -0.80 -3.60 -1.26
C TYR A 22 -1.69 -4.79 -0.87
N GLY A 23 -2.90 -4.54 -0.37
CA GLY A 23 -3.88 -5.58 -0.03
C GLY A 23 -4.73 -6.07 -1.20
N ALA A 24 -4.54 -5.53 -2.40
CA ALA A 24 -5.26 -5.95 -3.60
C ALA A 24 -4.94 -7.41 -3.96
N LYS A 25 -5.97 -8.22 -4.20
CA LYS A 25 -5.82 -9.67 -4.47
C LYS A 25 -5.96 -10.00 -5.95
N THR A 26 -6.60 -9.11 -6.70
CA THR A 26 -6.78 -9.25 -8.14
C THR A 26 -6.07 -8.14 -8.89
N THR A 27 -5.72 -8.39 -10.15
CA THR A 27 -5.15 -7.35 -11.02
C THR A 27 -6.09 -6.15 -11.17
N GLN A 28 -7.40 -6.39 -11.23
CA GLN A 28 -8.39 -5.32 -11.35
C GLN A 28 -8.45 -4.45 -10.08
N GLU A 29 -8.53 -5.05 -8.90
CA GLU A 29 -8.50 -4.30 -7.63
C GLU A 29 -7.22 -3.49 -7.49
N PHE A 30 -6.08 -4.06 -7.91
CA PHE A 30 -4.81 -3.36 -7.91
C PHE A 30 -4.81 -2.18 -8.88
N ASP A 31 -5.28 -2.38 -10.11
CA ASP A 31 -5.35 -1.35 -11.13
C ASP A 31 -6.22 -0.17 -10.66
N ASP A 32 -7.39 -0.48 -10.09
CA ASP A 32 -8.31 0.52 -9.53
C ASP A 32 -7.69 1.26 -8.34
N ALA A 33 -7.02 0.55 -7.43
CA ALA A 33 -6.34 1.15 -6.29
C ALA A 33 -5.17 2.06 -6.72
N PHE A 34 -4.41 1.62 -7.72
CA PHE A 34 -3.28 2.36 -8.28
C PHE A 34 -3.75 3.64 -8.96
N ASP A 35 -4.79 3.56 -9.79
CA ASP A 35 -5.35 4.71 -10.49
C ASP A 35 -6.12 5.66 -9.55
N ALA A 36 -6.64 5.16 -8.43
CA ALA A 36 -7.21 5.97 -7.37
C ALA A 36 -6.15 6.70 -6.52
N PHE A 37 -4.92 6.18 -6.45
CA PHE A 37 -3.83 6.76 -5.65
C PHE A 37 -2.90 7.68 -6.46
N ILE A 38 -2.52 7.26 -7.67
CA ILE A 38 -1.46 7.89 -8.47
C ILE A 38 -2.04 8.60 -9.68
N ALA A 39 -1.72 9.89 -9.84
CA ALA A 39 -2.15 10.71 -10.97
C ALA A 39 -1.67 10.10 -12.30
N LYS A 40 -2.38 10.44 -13.40
CA LYS A 40 -1.94 10.07 -14.75
C LYS A 40 -0.58 10.70 -15.07
N GLU A 41 -0.45 11.98 -14.75
CA GLU A 41 0.79 12.73 -14.86
C GLU A 41 1.49 12.75 -13.50
N VAL A 42 2.50 11.89 -13.35
CA VAL A 42 3.24 11.70 -12.09
C VAL A 42 4.74 11.64 -12.35
N THR A 43 5.52 12.30 -11.49
CA THR A 43 6.96 12.12 -11.43
C THR A 43 7.31 11.08 -10.38
N ILE A 44 7.85 9.95 -10.81
CA ILE A 44 8.24 8.84 -9.93
C ILE A 44 9.76 8.67 -9.93
N LYS A 45 10.33 8.58 -8.72
CA LYS A 45 11.73 8.18 -8.48
C LYS A 45 11.76 7.01 -7.53
N VAL A 46 12.47 5.96 -7.91
CA VAL A 46 12.69 4.76 -7.09
C VAL A 46 14.20 4.55 -6.97
N ASN A 47 14.70 4.48 -5.74
CA ASN A 47 16.14 4.33 -5.45
C ASN A 47 17.00 5.36 -6.22
N GLY A 48 16.50 6.61 -6.30
CA GLY A 48 17.13 7.72 -7.01
C GLY A 48 16.97 7.71 -8.54
N LYS A 49 16.40 6.66 -9.14
CA LYS A 49 16.18 6.56 -10.59
C LYS A 49 14.77 6.99 -10.97
N SER A 50 14.65 7.86 -11.97
CA SER A 50 13.35 8.19 -12.56
C SER A 50 12.82 7.00 -13.38
N ILE A 51 11.57 6.62 -13.13
CA ILE A 51 10.87 5.54 -13.84
C ILE A 51 9.49 6.02 -14.29
N SER A 52 8.92 5.36 -15.31
CA SER A 52 7.57 5.68 -15.77
C SER A 52 6.51 5.15 -14.80
N ARG A 53 5.32 5.75 -14.87
CA ARG A 53 4.12 5.29 -14.15
C ARG A 53 3.85 3.81 -14.39
N ASP A 54 3.90 3.36 -15.63
CA ASP A 54 3.65 1.96 -15.99
C ASP A 54 4.75 1.01 -15.49
N ALA A 55 6.01 1.46 -15.49
CA ALA A 55 7.11 0.67 -14.94
C ALA A 55 6.96 0.52 -13.43
N TYR A 56 6.60 1.60 -12.73
CA TYR A 56 6.31 1.56 -11.29
C TYR A 56 5.11 0.67 -10.98
N LYS A 57 4.02 0.78 -11.76
CA LYS A 57 2.84 -0.07 -11.63
C LYS A 57 3.20 -1.55 -11.73
N LYS A 58 3.92 -1.94 -12.78
CA LYS A 58 4.37 -3.33 -12.98
C LYS A 58 5.31 -3.82 -11.88
N MET A 59 6.17 -2.94 -11.36
CA MET A 59 7.08 -3.27 -10.25
C MET A 59 6.29 -3.62 -9.00
N VAL A 60 5.40 -2.73 -8.54
CA VAL A 60 4.56 -2.97 -7.35
C VAL A 60 3.65 -4.17 -7.57
N GLN A 61 3.02 -4.30 -8.74
CA GLN A 61 2.18 -5.43 -9.08
C GLN A 61 2.94 -6.76 -8.99
N GLY A 62 4.16 -6.82 -9.54
CA GLY A 62 5.00 -8.00 -9.50
C GLY A 62 5.40 -8.44 -8.10
N GLU A 63 5.44 -7.51 -7.15
CA GLU A 63 5.69 -7.79 -5.73
C GLU A 63 4.42 -8.32 -5.03
N ILE A 64 3.22 -7.81 -5.34
CA ILE A 64 2.03 -8.08 -4.52
C ILE A 64 1.04 -9.10 -5.10
N THR A 65 1.03 -9.36 -6.42
CA THR A 65 -0.02 -10.19 -7.04
C THR A 65 0.25 -11.68 -6.81
N ASP A 66 -0.17 -12.16 -5.63
CA ASP A 66 -0.55 -13.53 -5.31
C ASP A 66 -1.85 -13.47 -4.47
N ASP A 67 -2.64 -14.55 -4.39
CA ASP A 67 -4.01 -14.60 -3.80
C ASP A 67 -4.18 -14.09 -2.34
N VAL A 68 -3.08 -13.75 -1.66
CA VAL A 68 -3.04 -13.35 -0.26
C VAL A 68 -2.94 -11.82 -0.09
N GLY A 69 -2.42 -11.11 -1.09
CA GLY A 69 -2.02 -9.70 -0.95
C GLY A 69 -0.82 -9.53 0.01
N ALA A 70 -0.39 -8.29 0.20
CA ALA A 70 0.67 -7.93 1.14
C ALA A 70 0.10 -7.22 2.38
N GLN A 71 0.70 -7.47 3.54
CA GLN A 71 0.35 -6.79 4.78
C GLN A 71 1.29 -5.62 5.03
N VAL A 72 0.74 -4.42 5.23
CA VAL A 72 1.55 -3.21 5.45
C VAL A 72 1.53 -2.80 6.93
N THR A 73 2.72 -2.57 7.48
CA THR A 73 2.92 -2.03 8.82
C THR A 73 3.59 -0.67 8.72
N PHE A 74 2.90 0.39 9.17
CA PHE A 74 3.47 1.75 9.18
C PHE A 74 4.32 1.96 10.43
N ASN A 75 5.62 2.17 10.22
CA ASN A 75 6.60 2.45 11.26
C ASN A 75 6.70 3.95 11.57
N GLY A 76 6.25 4.80 10.63
CA GLY A 76 6.13 6.24 10.85
C GLY A 76 5.43 6.92 9.68
N VAL A 77 4.58 7.91 9.98
CA VAL A 77 3.94 8.76 8.97
C VAL A 77 4.00 10.20 9.45
N VAL A 78 4.52 11.07 8.60
CA VAL A 78 4.61 12.52 8.81
C VAL A 78 3.89 13.18 7.64
N SER A 79 3.09 14.21 7.93
CA SER A 79 2.38 14.94 6.89
C SER A 79 2.49 16.44 7.12
N VAL A 80 2.65 17.17 6.02
CA VAL A 80 2.65 18.63 5.96
C VAL A 80 1.49 19.02 5.06
N PRO A 81 0.36 19.47 5.64
CA PRO A 81 -0.79 19.93 4.86
C PRO A 81 -0.42 21.14 3.99
N SER A 82 -1.19 21.36 2.92
CA SER A 82 -1.05 22.56 2.09
C SER A 82 -1.17 23.86 2.91
N GLU A 83 -0.48 24.91 2.49
CA GLU A 83 -0.59 26.25 3.08
C GLU A 83 -1.94 26.90 2.77
N ASP A 84 -2.48 26.59 1.59
CA ASP A 84 -3.80 27.05 1.16
C ASP A 84 -4.89 26.38 2.02
N LYS A 85 -5.81 27.21 2.53
CA LYS A 85 -6.86 26.79 3.47
C LYS A 85 -7.86 25.82 2.84
N ASP A 86 -8.21 26.02 1.58
CA ASP A 86 -9.20 25.20 0.87
C ASP A 86 -8.57 23.85 0.50
N LEU A 87 -7.33 23.87 0.02
CA LEU A 87 -6.54 22.67 -0.27
C LEU A 87 -6.21 21.86 1.00
N ARG A 88 -6.00 22.54 2.13
CA ARG A 88 -5.82 21.90 3.44
C ARG A 88 -7.10 21.24 3.93
N ALA A 89 -8.25 21.87 3.73
CA ALA A 89 -9.55 21.35 4.17
C ALA A 89 -9.90 20.01 3.49
N ILE A 90 -9.48 19.83 2.24
CA ILE A 90 -9.62 18.56 1.51
C ILE A 90 -8.46 17.58 1.74
N GLY A 91 -7.46 17.94 2.55
CA GLY A 91 -6.36 17.06 2.94
C GLY A 91 -5.35 16.80 1.83
N THR A 92 -4.87 17.85 1.16
CA THR A 92 -3.70 17.81 0.25
C THR A 92 -2.44 18.29 0.97
N GLY A 93 -1.27 18.02 0.39
CA GLY A 93 0.03 18.39 0.96
C GLY A 93 1.11 17.36 0.68
N THR A 94 2.14 17.34 1.52
CA THR A 94 3.25 16.39 1.43
C THR A 94 3.12 15.33 2.52
N VAL A 95 3.40 14.07 2.19
CA VAL A 95 3.44 12.97 3.16
C VAL A 95 4.76 12.24 3.03
N GLY A 96 5.44 12.05 4.15
CA GLY A 96 6.56 11.12 4.30
C GLY A 96 6.11 9.92 5.12
N ALA A 97 6.37 8.71 4.66
CA ALA A 97 6.04 7.49 5.36
C ALA A 97 7.20 6.50 5.33
N PHE A 98 7.34 5.77 6.43
CA PHE A 98 8.18 4.60 6.54
C PHE A 98 7.28 3.42 6.91
N PHE A 99 7.31 2.37 6.10
CA PHE A 99 6.48 1.19 6.30
C PHE A 99 7.18 -0.07 5.80
N ASP A 100 6.82 -1.20 6.41
CA ASP A 100 7.21 -2.52 5.97
C ASP A 100 6.01 -3.17 5.28
N ALA A 101 6.23 -3.75 4.10
CA ALA A 101 5.25 -4.55 3.40
C ALA A 101 5.70 -6.02 3.46
N GLU A 102 4.95 -6.85 4.18
CA GLU A 102 5.15 -8.29 4.22
C GLU A 102 4.43 -8.92 3.02
N VAL A 103 5.22 -9.45 2.10
CA VAL A 103 4.77 -10.11 0.89
C VAL A 103 4.82 -11.62 1.13
N PHE A 104 3.68 -12.29 1.06
CA PHE A 104 3.63 -13.76 1.14
C PHE A 104 3.96 -14.35 -0.23
N GLY A 105 5.18 -14.85 -0.38
CA GLY A 105 5.74 -15.29 -1.65
C GLY A 105 5.14 -16.58 -2.23
N ARG A 106 5.50 -16.76 -3.51
CA ARG A 106 5.12 -17.84 -4.45
C ARG A 106 5.61 -19.25 -4.10
N PHE A 107 6.54 -19.38 -3.16
CA PHE A 107 7.26 -20.63 -2.90
C PHE A 107 6.82 -21.27 -1.59
N PHE A 108 6.58 -22.58 -1.64
CA PHE A 108 6.34 -23.40 -0.46
C PHE A 108 7.66 -23.99 0.04
N ILE A 109 8.05 -23.68 1.27
CA ILE A 109 9.16 -24.35 1.97
C ILE A 109 8.56 -25.12 3.15
N PHE A 110 8.77 -26.44 3.20
CA PHE A 110 8.14 -27.34 4.18
C PHE A 110 6.60 -27.26 4.22
N GLY A 111 5.95 -26.92 3.11
CA GLY A 111 4.49 -26.80 3.02
C GLY A 111 3.91 -25.46 3.51
N ALA A 112 4.74 -24.49 3.89
CA ALA A 112 4.32 -23.13 4.24
C ALA A 112 4.79 -22.12 3.17
N ARG A 113 3.98 -21.09 2.90
CA ARG A 113 4.36 -19.98 2.00
C ARG A 113 5.50 -19.19 2.66
N GLN A 114 6.58 -18.97 1.93
CA GLN A 114 7.68 -18.12 2.40
C GLN A 114 7.30 -16.65 2.27
N SER A 115 7.36 -15.88 3.37
CA SER A 115 7.19 -14.43 3.34
C SER A 115 8.52 -13.70 3.06
N SER A 116 8.44 -12.48 2.55
CA SER A 116 9.56 -11.55 2.42
C SER A 116 9.11 -10.17 2.86
N THR A 117 9.97 -9.47 3.60
CA THR A 117 9.66 -8.14 4.14
C THR A 117 10.35 -7.08 3.30
N VAL A 118 9.54 -6.20 2.69
CA VAL A 118 10.02 -5.04 1.95
C VAL A 118 9.91 -3.81 2.84
N SER A 119 11.05 -3.29 3.30
CA SER A 119 11.11 -2.01 4.02
C SER A 119 11.15 -0.85 3.04
N SER A 120 10.25 0.11 3.22
CA SER A 120 10.03 1.21 2.27
C SER A 120 10.00 2.56 2.98
N SER A 121 10.77 3.51 2.45
CA SER A 121 10.68 4.93 2.76
C SER A 121 10.12 5.67 1.56
N MET A 122 8.99 6.34 1.72
CA MET A 122 8.27 7.00 0.65
C MET A 122 7.96 8.45 1.02
N ASN A 123 8.21 9.37 0.09
CA ASN A 123 7.79 10.76 0.18
C ASN A 123 6.92 11.08 -1.03
N VAL A 124 5.72 11.60 -0.79
CA VAL A 124 4.74 11.94 -1.82
C VAL A 124 4.23 13.36 -1.70
N VAL A 125 3.86 13.94 -2.84
CA VAL A 125 3.08 15.17 -2.93
C VAL A 125 1.69 14.81 -3.45
N VAL A 126 0.68 15.12 -2.64
CA VAL A 126 -0.73 14.88 -2.92
C VAL A 126 -1.38 16.20 -3.28
N ILE A 127 -1.98 16.26 -4.47
CA ILE A 127 -2.75 17.42 -4.94
C ILE A 127 -4.18 17.02 -5.22
N GLN A 128 -5.06 18.01 -5.39
CA GLN A 128 -6.33 17.80 -6.04
C GLN A 128 -6.10 17.71 -7.56
N ASP A 129 -6.40 16.58 -8.17
CA ASP A 129 -6.20 16.37 -9.60
C ASP A 129 -7.22 17.20 -10.39
N PRO A 130 -6.76 18.19 -11.20
CA PRO A 130 -7.66 19.06 -11.95
C PRO A 130 -8.38 18.33 -13.09
N THR A 131 -7.89 17.17 -13.52
CA THR A 131 -8.52 16.36 -14.59
C THR A 131 -9.72 15.55 -14.08
N LEU A 132 -9.82 15.39 -12.76
CA LEU A 132 -10.91 14.73 -12.07
C LEU A 132 -11.99 15.75 -11.75
N HIS A 133 -12.89 15.99 -12.71
CA HIS A 133 -14.06 16.82 -12.47
C HIS A 133 -15.13 16.03 -11.71
N HIS A 134 -15.72 16.66 -10.70
CA HIS A 134 -16.91 16.15 -10.04
C HIS A 134 -18.05 16.06 -11.08
N HIS A 135 -18.30 14.88 -11.63
CA HIS A 135 -19.59 14.65 -12.26
C HIS A 135 -20.63 14.71 -11.14
N GLN A 136 -21.56 15.67 -11.22
CA GLN A 136 -22.76 15.72 -10.38
C GLN A 136 -23.62 14.50 -10.69
N VAL A 137 -23.22 13.32 -10.22
CA VAL A 137 -24.11 12.17 -10.10
C VAL A 137 -24.91 12.39 -8.83
N GLY A 138 -26.22 12.50 -9.00
CA GLY A 138 -27.16 12.89 -7.96
C GLY A 138 -26.96 12.11 -6.65
N ARG A 139 -27.20 12.83 -5.54
CA ARG A 139 -27.38 12.29 -4.19
C ARG A 139 -26.12 11.62 -3.58
N GLY A 140 -25.12 12.45 -3.28
CA GLY A 140 -24.47 12.40 -1.97
C GLY A 140 -23.26 11.48 -1.79
N GLY A 141 -22.52 11.14 -2.84
CA GLY A 141 -21.19 10.54 -2.69
C GLY A 141 -20.10 11.59 -2.49
N ALA A 142 -19.22 11.43 -1.49
CA ALA A 142 -18.00 12.21 -1.42
C ALA A 142 -17.06 11.80 -2.55
N PHE A 143 -16.71 12.74 -3.42
CA PHE A 143 -15.76 12.53 -4.50
C PHE A 143 -14.36 12.88 -4.03
N ASP A 144 -13.46 11.89 -4.03
CA ASP A 144 -12.06 12.11 -3.69
C ASP A 144 -11.21 12.31 -4.96
N ALA A 145 -10.93 13.59 -5.24
CA ALA A 145 -10.11 14.02 -6.36
C ALA A 145 -8.60 14.02 -6.03
N ARG A 146 -8.18 13.59 -4.84
CA ARG A 146 -6.76 13.63 -4.46
C ARG A 146 -5.95 12.59 -5.21
N ARG A 147 -4.80 12.99 -5.74
CA ARG A 147 -3.85 12.09 -6.40
C ARG A 147 -2.40 12.47 -6.08
N VAL A 148 -1.53 11.46 -6.05
CA VAL A 148 -0.09 11.63 -5.94
C VAL A 148 0.49 12.08 -7.29
N THR A 149 1.21 13.19 -7.30
CA THR A 149 1.89 13.73 -8.51
C THR A 149 3.40 13.70 -8.42
N ASN A 150 3.96 13.62 -7.22
CA ASN A 150 5.38 13.36 -7.01
C ASN A 150 5.51 12.19 -6.04
N LEU A 151 6.30 11.18 -6.41
CA LEU A 151 6.59 10.02 -5.58
C LEU A 151 8.09 9.77 -5.61
N ASN A 152 8.73 9.83 -4.45
CA ASN A 152 10.10 9.41 -4.26
C ASN A 152 10.13 8.29 -3.23
N GLN A 153 10.59 7.12 -3.65
CA GLN A 153 10.64 5.94 -2.81
C GLN A 153 12.06 5.34 -2.81
N VAL A 154 12.47 4.89 -1.64
CA VAL A 154 13.62 4.03 -1.43
C VAL A 154 13.13 2.79 -0.72
N PHE A 155 13.45 1.61 -1.23
CA PHE A 155 13.05 0.36 -0.58
C PHE A 155 14.16 -0.68 -0.65
N THR A 156 14.11 -1.62 0.28
CA THR A 156 14.98 -2.78 0.36
C THR A 156 14.13 -4.02 0.62
N ASP A 157 14.42 -5.09 -0.11
CA ASP A 157 13.80 -6.39 0.09
C ASP A 157 14.72 -7.26 0.95
N GLN A 158 14.17 -7.84 2.02
CA GLN A 158 14.84 -8.80 2.86
C GLN A 158 14.00 -10.09 2.96
N PRO A 159 14.54 -11.26 2.57
CA PRO A 159 13.84 -12.52 2.76
C PRO A 159 13.73 -12.84 4.25
N ASP A 160 12.53 -13.25 4.68
CA ASP A 160 12.31 -13.61 6.08
C ASP A 160 13.06 -14.90 6.44
N LYS A 161 13.49 -15.00 7.71
CA LYS A 161 14.26 -16.15 8.18
C LYS A 161 13.39 -17.42 8.12
N ILE A 162 13.87 -18.42 7.40
CA ILE A 162 13.28 -19.76 7.41
C ILE A 162 13.51 -20.38 8.79
N VAL A 163 12.43 -20.66 9.52
CA VAL A 163 12.47 -21.41 10.79
C VAL A 163 11.98 -22.84 10.49
N PRO A 164 12.84 -23.87 10.60
CA PRO A 164 12.39 -25.25 10.45
C PRO A 164 11.33 -25.60 11.50
N PRO A 165 10.30 -26.39 11.17
CA PRO A 165 9.39 -26.91 12.17
C PRO A 165 10.19 -27.71 13.19
N VAL A 166 10.00 -27.39 14.48
CA VAL A 166 10.61 -28.13 15.59
C VAL A 166 10.17 -29.59 15.47
N PRO A 167 11.07 -30.58 15.56
CA PRO A 167 10.68 -31.98 15.57
C PRO A 167 9.65 -32.21 16.67
N LEU A 168 8.50 -32.79 16.31
CA LEU A 168 7.52 -33.24 17.30
C LEU A 168 8.25 -34.16 18.29
N PRO A 169 8.07 -33.97 19.61
CA PRO A 169 8.62 -34.90 20.59
C PRO A 169 8.13 -36.32 20.27
N PRO A 170 8.99 -37.35 20.41
CA PRO A 170 8.60 -38.72 20.09
C PRO A 170 7.34 -39.09 20.86
N ILE A 171 6.32 -39.56 20.13
CA ILE A 171 5.14 -40.19 20.71
C ILE A 171 5.66 -41.45 21.41
N ASN A 172 5.81 -41.37 22.74
CA ASN A 172 6.06 -42.55 23.54
C ASN A 172 4.81 -43.42 23.48
N SER A 173 4.81 -44.38 22.57
CA SER A 173 3.89 -45.51 22.56
C SER A 173 4.18 -46.34 23.81
N SER A 174 3.60 -45.98 24.95
CA SER A 174 3.49 -46.91 26.08
C SER A 174 2.47 -47.97 25.69
N THR A 175 2.95 -49.03 25.04
CA THR A 175 2.26 -50.31 24.93
C THR A 175 2.03 -50.83 26.35
N THR A 176 0.81 -50.71 26.83
CA THR A 176 0.32 -51.50 27.96
C THR A 176 -0.41 -52.71 27.38
N THR A 177 0.09 -53.91 27.68
CA THR A 177 -0.60 -55.19 27.45
C THR A 177 0.01 -56.22 28.39
N PRO A 178 -0.73 -57.24 28.87
CA PRO A 178 -2.17 -57.37 29.09
C PRO A 178 -2.56 -57.24 30.59
#